data_AF-A0A101MMJ2-F1
#
_entry.id   AF-A0A101MMJ2-F1
#
_cell.length_a   1.000
_cell.length_b   1.000
_cell.length_c   1.000
_cell.angle_alpha   90.00
_cell.angle_beta   90.00
_cell.angle_gamma   90.00
#
_symmetry.space_group_name_H-M   'P 1'
#
loop_
_entity.id
_entity.type
_entity.pdbx_description
1 polymer ?
#
loop_
_entity_poly.entity_id
_entity_poly.type
_entity_poly.pdbx_seq_one_letter_code
_entity_poly.pdbx_strand_id
1 'polypeptide(L)'
;MAPKPNESDRFLNVEPPEASQEETEIVPPGSTHVTLQPPNDTRKRAIERFGFTKVFEEVASQLDVFHDTGMEPIIRGVLKENRDGLVATLGVTGSGKVWSRILATPF
;
A
#
# COMPACT_ATOMS: atom_id res chain seq x y z
N MET A 1 17.56 8.89 23.01
CA MET A 1 18.06 8.52 21.67
C MET A 1 17.59 7.09 21.41
N ALA A 2 16.47 6.92 20.70
CA ALA A 2 15.93 5.59 20.43
C ALA A 2 16.78 4.89 19.36
N PRO A 3 17.08 3.58 19.49
CA PRO A 3 17.83 2.85 18.48
C PRO A 3 17.05 2.86 17.16
N LYS A 4 17.71 3.25 16.08
CA LYS A 4 17.18 3.08 14.72
C LYS A 4 17.02 1.57 14.48
N PRO A 5 15.87 1.08 14.02
CA PRO A 5 15.71 -0.34 13.72
C PRO A 5 16.77 -0.74 12.69
N ASN A 6 17.51 -1.80 12.99
CA ASN A 6 18.55 -2.33 12.10
C ASN A 6 17.90 -2.75 10.78
N GLU A 7 18.36 -2.16 9.69
CA GLU A 7 17.89 -2.45 8.33
C GLU A 7 18.07 -3.94 7.94
N SER A 8 18.97 -4.65 8.64
CA SER A 8 19.25 -6.07 8.47
C SER A 8 18.11 -7.03 8.82
N ASP A 9 17.07 -6.56 9.50
CA ASP A 9 15.92 -7.40 9.92
C ASP A 9 14.66 -7.18 9.05
N ARG A 10 14.71 -6.27 8.06
CA ARG A 10 13.57 -6.01 7.15
C ARG A 10 13.56 -6.98 5.99
N PHE A 11 12.52 -7.82 5.94
CA PHE A 11 12.33 -8.79 4.85
C PHE A 11 11.44 -8.27 3.70
N LEU A 12 10.79 -7.12 3.89
CA LEU A 12 9.94 -6.47 2.91
C LEU A 12 10.30 -4.99 2.86
N ASN A 13 10.65 -4.51 1.66
CA ASN A 13 10.99 -3.11 1.42
C ASN A 13 10.06 -2.53 0.34
N VAL A 14 9.58 -1.32 0.59
CA VAL A 14 8.84 -0.53 -0.40
C VAL A 14 9.87 0.24 -1.23
N GLU A 15 9.81 0.11 -2.55
CA GLU A 15 10.73 0.84 -3.43
C GLU A 15 10.30 2.31 -3.54
N PRO A 16 11.24 3.25 -3.64
CA PRO A 16 10.88 4.63 -3.94
C PRO A 16 10.17 4.69 -5.30
N PRO A 17 9.24 5.64 -5.49
CA PRO A 17 8.56 5.79 -6.76
C PRO A 17 9.56 6.06 -7.89
N GLU A 18 9.34 5.41 -9.03
CA GLU A 18 10.15 5.66 -10.23
C GLU A 18 9.89 7.10 -10.69
N ALA A 19 10.94 7.92 -10.76
CA ALA A 19 10.84 9.28 -11.25
C ALA A 19 10.50 9.23 -12.75
N SER A 20 9.22 9.41 -13.08
CA SER A 20 8.81 9.69 -14.45
C SER A 20 9.45 11.01 -14.88
N GLN A 21 10.14 10.99 -16.04
CA GLN A 21 10.80 12.17 -16.63
C GLN A 21 9.81 13.26 -17.09
N GLU A 22 8.52 13.07 -16.86
CA GLU A 22 7.46 14.02 -17.18
C GLU A 22 7.09 14.79 -15.91
N GLU A 23 7.77 15.91 -15.72
CA GLU A 23 7.66 16.87 -14.60
C GLU A 23 6.31 17.62 -14.56
N THR A 24 5.22 17.01 -15.04
CA THR A 24 3.93 17.69 -15.28
C THR A 24 2.86 17.34 -14.25
N GLU A 25 3.05 16.29 -13.43
CA GLU A 25 2.09 15.94 -12.37
C GLU A 25 2.46 16.59 -11.04
N ILE A 26 1.50 17.36 -10.48
CA ILE A 26 1.62 18.09 -9.20
C ILE A 26 1.68 17.11 -7.99
N VAL A 27 1.40 15.83 -8.23
CA VAL A 27 1.43 14.77 -7.21
C VAL A 27 2.61 13.85 -7.51
N PRO A 28 3.55 13.64 -6.58
CA PRO A 28 4.64 12.71 -6.79
C PRO A 28 4.07 11.30 -7.04
N PRO A 29 4.61 10.54 -8.02
CA PRO A 29 4.15 9.19 -8.26
C PRO A 29 4.24 8.37 -6.97
N GLY A 30 3.23 7.56 -6.67
CA GLY A 30 3.25 6.66 -5.52
C GLY A 30 4.20 5.48 -5.77
N SER A 31 4.71 4.85 -4.70
CA SER A 31 5.47 3.60 -4.86
C SER A 31 4.59 2.54 -5.52
N THR A 32 5.16 1.79 -6.45
CA THR A 32 4.46 0.73 -7.20
C THR A 32 5.09 -0.65 -7.00
N HIS A 33 6.21 -0.74 -6.29
CA HIS A 33 6.97 -1.98 -6.18
C HIS A 33 7.40 -2.27 -4.75
N VAL A 34 7.41 -3.55 -4.40
CA VAL A 34 8.03 -4.06 -3.17
C VAL A 34 9.08 -5.11 -3.50
N THR A 35 10.11 -5.19 -2.67
CA THR A 35 11.09 -6.28 -2.70
C THR A 35 11.01 -7.12 -1.46
N LEU A 36 11.02 -8.44 -1.64
CA LEU A 36 11.18 -9.41 -0.58
C LEU A 36 12.64 -9.84 -0.49
N GLN A 37 13.27 -9.52 0.64
CA GLN A 37 14.62 -9.96 0.96
C GLN A 37 14.52 -11.08 2.01
N PRO A 38 14.87 -12.33 1.67
CA PRO A 38 14.82 -13.43 2.63
C PRO A 38 15.88 -13.27 3.73
N PRO A 39 15.62 -13.75 4.97
CA PRO A 39 16.60 -13.69 6.06
C PRO A 39 17.93 -14.36 5.71
N ASN A 40 19.01 -13.79 6.23
CA ASN A 40 20.41 -13.99 5.79
C ASN A 40 21.01 -15.40 6.01
N ASP A 41 20.23 -16.42 6.39
CA ASP A 41 20.75 -17.76 6.71
C ASP A 41 20.45 -18.82 5.64
N THR A 42 20.63 -18.48 4.36
CA THR A 42 21.09 -19.42 3.33
C THR A 42 21.22 -18.69 1.98
N ARG A 43 22.44 -18.67 1.43
CA ARG A 43 22.82 -18.10 0.12
C ARG A 43 22.11 -18.76 -1.10
N LYS A 44 20.76 -18.82 -1.15
CA LYS A 44 20.02 -19.55 -2.20
C LYS A 44 18.68 -18.97 -2.64
N ARG A 45 18.15 -17.89 -2.06
CA ARG A 45 16.87 -17.31 -2.52
C ARG A 45 17.09 -15.96 -3.18
N ALA A 46 16.57 -15.83 -4.40
CA ALA A 46 16.61 -14.58 -5.16
C ALA A 46 15.76 -13.52 -4.45
N ILE A 47 16.15 -12.25 -4.59
CA ILE A 47 15.30 -11.11 -4.22
C ILE A 47 14.12 -11.11 -5.20
N GLU A 48 12.90 -11.17 -4.67
CA GLU A 48 11.68 -11.16 -5.47
C GLU A 48 11.11 -9.74 -5.48
N ARG A 49 10.75 -9.23 -6.67
CA ARG A 49 10.14 -7.91 -6.87
C ARG A 49 8.71 -8.09 -7.34
N PHE A 50 7.77 -7.39 -6.70
CA PHE A 50 6.33 -7.45 -7.01
C PHE A 50 5.82 -6.07 -7.38
N GLY A 51 5.08 -5.98 -8.49
CA GLY A 51 4.47 -4.75 -8.99
C GLY A 51 2.99 -4.64 -8.61
N PHE A 52 2.57 -3.43 -8.26
CA PHE A 52 1.21 -3.05 -7.89
C PHE A 52 0.87 -1.67 -8.49
N THR A 53 -0.42 -1.31 -8.49
CA THR A 53 -0.85 0.05 -8.86
C THR A 53 -0.44 1.09 -7.82
N LYS A 54 -0.40 0.70 -6.55
CA LYS A 54 0.10 1.49 -5.44
C LYS A 54 0.53 0.60 -4.28
N VAL A 55 1.61 0.98 -3.63
CA VAL A 55 2.17 0.37 -2.43
C VAL A 55 2.21 1.42 -1.34
N PHE A 56 1.73 1.06 -0.15
CA PHE A 56 1.76 1.92 1.03
C PHE A 56 2.88 1.47 1.97
N GLU A 57 3.64 2.43 2.48
CA GLU A 57 4.57 2.15 3.59
C GLU A 57 3.81 1.87 4.88
N GLU A 58 4.48 1.23 5.84
CA GLU A 58 3.90 0.91 7.15
C GLU A 58 3.42 2.14 7.93
N VAL A 59 4.03 3.30 7.66
CA VAL A 59 3.66 4.58 8.29
C VAL A 59 2.47 5.28 7.63
N ALA A 60 1.93 4.74 6.54
CA ALA A 60 0.78 5.31 5.86
C ALA A 60 -0.47 5.25 6.75
N SER A 61 -1.22 6.34 6.77
CA SER A 61 -2.48 6.44 7.52
C SER A 61 -3.63 5.81 6.74
N GLN A 62 -4.75 5.54 7.44
CA GLN A 62 -5.99 5.10 6.78
C GLN A 62 -6.56 6.17 5.84
N LEU A 63 -6.26 7.44 6.08
CA LEU A 63 -6.68 8.53 5.21
C LEU A 63 -5.92 8.49 3.87
N ASP A 64 -4.62 8.18 3.93
CA ASP A 64 -3.81 7.97 2.72
C ASP A 64 -4.38 6.81 1.90
N VAL A 65 -4.68 5.67 2.54
CA VAL A 65 -5.33 4.53 1.88
C VAL A 65 -6.66 4.94 1.25
N PHE A 66 -7.49 5.71 1.95
CA PHE A 66 -8.79 6.15 1.43
C PHE A 66 -8.67 7.01 0.15
N HIS A 67 -7.81 8.02 0.17
CA HIS A 67 -7.63 8.91 -0.99
C HIS A 67 -7.00 8.18 -2.18
N ASP A 68 -6.05 7.28 -1.90
CA ASP A 68 -5.17 6.73 -2.91
C ASP A 68 -5.61 5.38 -3.49
N THR A 69 -6.62 4.74 -2.92
CA THR A 69 -7.20 3.48 -3.45
C THR A 69 -8.41 3.71 -4.36
N GLY A 70 -8.75 4.96 -4.66
CA GLY A 70 -9.90 5.29 -5.50
C GLY A 70 -11.25 5.09 -4.79
N MET A 71 -11.30 5.22 -3.46
CA MET A 71 -12.55 5.12 -2.71
C MET A 71 -13.53 6.25 -3.06
N GLU A 72 -13.03 7.46 -3.25
CA GLU A 72 -13.87 8.62 -3.59
C GLU A 72 -14.71 8.40 -4.85
N PRO A 73 -14.16 8.00 -6.02
CA PRO A 73 -14.97 7.77 -7.21
C PRO A 73 -15.95 6.60 -7.04
N ILE A 74 -15.61 5.57 -6.25
CA ILE A 74 -16.54 4.47 -5.94
C ILE A 74 -17.74 5.00 -5.14
N ILE A 75 -17.49 5.74 -4.05
CA ILE A 75 -18.55 6.34 -3.21
C ILE A 75 -19.41 7.30 -4.04
N ARG A 76 -18.78 8.13 -4.88
CA ARG A 76 -19.48 9.05 -5.78
C ARG A 76 -20.36 8.31 -6.78
N GLY A 77 -19.87 7.21 -7.35
CA GLY A 77 -20.64 6.36 -8.27
C GLY A 77 -21.89 5.80 -7.62
N VAL A 78 -21.78 5.32 -6.37
CA VAL A 78 -22.94 4.85 -5.61
C VAL A 78 -23.93 5.98 -5.34
N LEU A 79 -23.47 7.11 -4.80
CA LEU A 79 -24.34 8.19 -4.34
C LEU A 79 -24.98 9.02 -5.45
N LYS A 80 -24.26 9.27 -6.54
CA LYS A 80 -24.68 10.22 -7.59
C LYS A 80 -25.13 9.55 -8.87
N GLU A 81 -24.63 8.36 -9.14
CA GLU A 81 -24.79 7.69 -10.43
C GLU A 81 -25.57 6.39 -10.31
N ASN A 82 -25.99 6.02 -9.10
CA ASN A 82 -26.66 4.77 -8.78
C ASN A 82 -25.89 3.54 -9.35
N ARG A 83 -24.56 3.61 -9.28
CA ARG A 83 -23.65 2.59 -9.79
C ARG A 83 -23.15 1.72 -8.63
N ASP A 84 -23.29 0.41 -8.76
CA ASP A 84 -22.75 -0.53 -7.79
C ASP A 84 -21.21 -0.41 -7.68
N GLY A 85 -20.71 -0.53 -6.45
CA GLY A 85 -19.28 -0.48 -6.13
C GLY A 85 -18.86 -1.67 -5.27
N LEU A 86 -17.69 -2.24 -5.56
CA LEU A 86 -17.12 -3.36 -4.80
C LEU A 86 -15.72 -3.01 -4.32
N VAL A 87 -15.49 -3.20 -3.01
CA VAL A 87 -14.18 -3.07 -2.38
C VAL A 87 -13.91 -4.33 -1.56
N ALA A 88 -12.74 -4.92 -1.74
CA ALA A 88 -12.35 -6.16 -1.08
C ALA A 88 -10.94 -6.03 -0.49
N THR A 89 -10.73 -6.66 0.66
CA THR A 89 -9.42 -6.77 1.30
C THR A 89 -8.98 -8.23 1.33
N LEU A 90 -7.76 -8.53 0.90
CA LEU A 90 -7.22 -9.90 0.82
C LEU A 90 -5.91 -10.04 1.61
N GLY A 91 -5.67 -11.22 2.16
CA GLY A 91 -4.37 -11.63 2.71
C GLY A 91 -4.50 -12.76 3.74
N VAL A 92 -3.41 -13.08 4.42
CA VAL A 92 -3.38 -14.10 5.50
C VAL A 92 -3.97 -13.60 6.82
N THR A 93 -4.30 -14.51 7.74
CA THR A 93 -4.76 -14.14 9.09
C THR A 93 -3.73 -13.27 9.81
N GLY A 94 -4.18 -12.22 10.51
CA GLY A 94 -3.30 -11.28 11.22
C GLY A 94 -2.69 -10.16 10.37
N SER A 95 -2.91 -10.14 9.04
CA SER A 95 -2.32 -9.12 8.14
C SER A 95 -2.99 -7.73 8.19
N GLY A 96 -3.79 -7.43 9.22
CA GLY A 96 -4.44 -6.12 9.36
C GLY A 96 -5.71 -5.87 8.54
N LYS A 97 -6.33 -6.88 7.90
CA LYS A 97 -7.58 -6.72 7.11
C LYS A 97 -8.71 -5.98 7.83
N VAL A 98 -8.92 -6.26 9.13
CA VAL A 98 -9.96 -5.61 9.96
C VAL A 98 -9.52 -4.21 10.41
N TRP A 99 -8.22 -3.98 10.56
CA TRP A 99 -7.68 -2.65 10.87
C TRP A 99 -7.77 -1.70 9.67
N SER A 100 -7.63 -2.24 8.46
CA SER A 100 -7.93 -1.55 7.20
C SER A 100 -9.43 -1.33 6.94
N ARG A 101 -10.31 -1.76 7.85
CA ARG A 101 -11.76 -1.59 7.68
C ARG A 101 -12.16 -0.23 8.21
N ILE A 102 -12.30 0.72 7.28
CA ILE A 102 -13.09 1.93 7.45
C ILE A 102 -14.51 1.49 7.86
N LEU A 103 -14.77 1.39 9.16
CA LEU A 103 -16.11 1.15 9.67
C LEU A 103 -16.88 2.45 9.52
N ALA A 104 -17.65 2.56 8.45
CA ALA A 104 -18.82 3.42 8.46
C ALA A 104 -19.77 2.84 9.52
N THR A 105 -19.75 3.41 10.73
CA THR A 105 -20.77 3.15 11.74
C THR A 105 -22.11 3.68 11.22
N PRO A 106 -23.16 2.85 11.15
CA PRO A 106 -24.50 3.37 10.96
C PRO A 106 -24.97 3.95 12.30
N PHE A 107 -25.17 5.26 12.37
CA PHE A 107 -26.30 5.92 13.04
C PHE A 107 -26.42 7.35 12.48
#